data_AF-A0A074ZVP6-F1
#
_entry.id   AF-A0A074ZVP6-F1
#
_cell.length_a   1.000
_cell.length_b   1.000
_cell.length_c   1.000
_cell.angle_alpha   90.00
_cell.angle_beta   90.00
_cell.angle_gamma   90.00
#
_symmetry.space_group_name_H-M   'P 1'
#
loop_
_entity.id
_entity.type
_entity.pdbx_description
1 polymer ?
#
loop_
_entity_poly.entity_id
_entity_poly.type
_entity_poly.pdbx_seq_one_letter_code
_entity_poly.pdbx_strand_id
1 'polypeptide(L)'
;MKLQVSRYMMRRCSLIFAFFSYIKHVATLEATGVQNWSSLSNNQPSKNWVVLAAGSNTWENYRHQANVYHAYHVVRENGVPPENIITFAYDDIANNPKNPFKGKVFHDYEHEDVYKGVVIDYRGKDVTRDNFLKVLKGDKKLEANKKKVLKSGPNDNVFIFYSGHGETSCIAFLEENLYAMELNDTLAYMHSKKMFNKYSGSMFRDVLPSNMGIYVTTSAKEDEPSFALFCSDKDIDVCLADNYSYVWVLDSEFEDIKKRTLDEQYEEVKKHTMFSHVMKNGEMLSHIVKETFRDIVIDVTTHHKPTLEGLSKRDELMCFQAALEQFRTRCFTIQQAS
;
A
#
# COMPACT_ATOMS: atom_id res chain seq x y z
N MET A 1 3.64 51.71 -39.87
CA MET A 1 2.91 50.46 -40.16
C MET A 1 2.92 49.61 -38.89
N LYS A 2 1.96 49.91 -37.99
CA LYS A 2 0.92 48.98 -37.53
C LYS A 2 1.50 47.77 -36.79
N LEU A 3 1.40 47.75 -35.46
CA LEU A 3 0.22 47.19 -34.76
C LEU A 3 -0.14 45.81 -35.30
N GLN A 4 0.68 44.77 -35.07
CA GLN A 4 0.16 43.39 -35.13
C GLN A 4 0.95 42.27 -34.43
N VAL A 5 2.00 42.55 -33.66
CA VAL A 5 2.59 41.54 -32.74
C VAL A 5 2.27 41.88 -31.27
N SER A 6 1.13 42.55 -31.07
CA SER A 6 0.59 43.01 -29.79
C SER A 6 -0.54 42.10 -29.24
N ARG A 7 -0.82 40.93 -29.83
CA ARG A 7 -1.97 40.10 -29.41
C ARG A 7 -1.71 38.63 -29.08
N TYR A 8 -0.50 38.09 -29.31
CA TYR A 8 -0.21 36.68 -28.99
C TYR A 8 0.55 36.46 -27.67
N MET A 9 1.45 37.37 -27.27
CA MET A 9 2.16 37.27 -25.98
C MET A 9 1.35 37.73 -24.77
N MET A 10 0.27 38.51 -24.96
CA MET A 10 -0.60 38.93 -23.84
C MET A 10 -1.77 37.98 -23.55
N ARG A 11 -1.94 36.88 -24.31
CA ARG A 11 -3.07 35.96 -24.13
C ARG A 11 -2.77 34.75 -23.23
N ARG A 12 -1.51 34.51 -22.85
CA ARG A 12 -1.13 33.46 -21.88
C ARG A 12 -0.98 33.96 -20.43
N CYS A 13 -0.95 35.27 -20.18
CA CYS A 13 -0.95 35.82 -18.82
C CYS A 13 -2.35 36.10 -18.26
N SER A 14 -3.39 36.18 -19.09
CA SER A 14 -4.74 36.53 -18.61
C SER A 14 -5.44 35.42 -17.82
N LEU A 15 -5.10 34.14 -18.07
CA LEU A 15 -5.64 33.00 -17.31
C LEU A 15 -5.06 32.92 -15.89
N ILE A 16 -3.82 33.37 -15.71
CA ILE A 16 -3.14 33.41 -14.41
C ILE A 16 -3.75 34.50 -13.51
N PHE A 17 -4.15 35.65 -14.07
CA PHE A 17 -4.82 36.70 -13.29
C PHE A 17 -6.26 36.35 -12.88
N ALA A 18 -7.01 35.62 -13.72
CA ALA A 18 -8.32 35.08 -13.34
C ALA A 18 -8.20 34.06 -12.19
N PHE A 19 -7.14 33.25 -12.18
CA PHE A 19 -6.83 32.30 -11.10
C PHE A 19 -6.46 33.01 -9.78
N PHE A 20 -5.64 34.06 -9.84
CA PHE A 20 -5.30 34.87 -8.66
C PHE A 20 -6.48 35.68 -8.09
N SER A 21 -7.44 36.11 -8.93
CA SER A 21 -8.64 36.82 -8.47
C SER A 21 -9.63 35.88 -7.75
N TYR A 22 -9.72 34.62 -8.19
CA TYR A 22 -10.50 33.57 -7.52
C TYR A 22 -9.90 33.18 -6.15
N ILE A 23 -8.58 33.00 -6.05
CA ILE A 23 -7.89 32.69 -4.78
C ILE A 23 -8.07 33.82 -3.75
N LYS A 24 -8.10 35.08 -4.19
CA LYS A 24 -8.30 36.22 -3.29
C LYS A 24 -9.72 36.26 -2.68
N HIS A 25 -10.73 35.76 -3.41
CA HIS A 25 -12.12 35.67 -2.94
C HIS A 25 -12.31 34.51 -1.95
N VAL A 26 -11.61 33.38 -2.16
CA VAL A 26 -11.59 32.26 -1.21
C VAL A 26 -10.86 32.65 0.09
N ALA A 27 -9.75 33.39 -0.01
CA ALA A 27 -8.98 33.86 1.14
C ALA A 27 -9.71 34.85 2.07
N THR A 28 -10.85 35.42 1.65
CA THR A 28 -11.66 36.31 2.52
C THR A 28 -12.74 35.56 3.30
N LEU A 29 -13.07 34.31 2.93
CA LEU A 29 -14.08 33.50 3.61
C LEU A 29 -13.52 32.65 4.76
N GLU A 30 -12.24 32.28 4.73
CA GLU A 30 -11.62 31.46 5.80
C GLU A 30 -11.17 32.25 7.03
N ALA A 31 -11.10 33.59 6.94
CA ALA A 31 -10.61 34.45 8.02
C ALA A 31 -11.58 34.65 9.20
N THR A 32 -12.71 33.94 9.25
CA THR A 32 -13.68 34.04 10.37
C THR A 32 -13.88 32.74 11.16
N GLY A 33 -13.12 31.68 10.86
CA GLY A 33 -13.49 30.32 11.30
C GLY A 33 -12.54 29.58 12.26
N VAL A 34 -11.48 30.19 12.81
CA VAL A 34 -10.54 29.44 13.67
C VAL A 34 -10.17 30.22 14.93
N GLN A 35 -11.02 30.09 15.96
CA GLN A 35 -10.61 30.16 17.35
C GLN A 35 -11.26 28.97 18.09
N ASN A 36 -10.46 28.30 18.91
CA ASN A 36 -10.73 27.15 19.77
C ASN A 36 -10.75 25.74 19.15
N TRP A 37 -9.59 25.07 19.19
CA TRP A 37 -9.56 23.63 19.46
C TRP A 37 -8.44 23.25 20.45
N SER A 38 -8.56 23.78 21.67
CA SER A 38 -7.89 23.24 22.85
C SER A 38 -8.93 22.58 23.76
N SER A 39 -9.42 21.42 23.35
CA SER A 39 -9.92 20.39 24.27
C SER A 39 -10.27 19.11 23.52
N LEU A 40 -9.63 18.01 23.94
CA LEU A 40 -10.10 16.63 24.05
C LEU A 40 -8.91 15.70 23.82
N SER A 41 -8.05 15.62 24.84
CA SER A 41 -7.29 14.41 25.12
C SER A 41 -8.26 13.25 25.28
N ASN A 42 -8.55 12.55 24.18
CA ASN A 42 -9.24 11.27 24.23
C ASN A 42 -8.28 10.25 24.85
N ASN A 43 -8.41 10.04 26.15
CA ASN A 43 -7.75 8.99 26.95
C ASN A 43 -8.23 7.56 26.59
N GLN A 44 -8.43 7.26 25.30
CA GLN A 44 -8.75 5.90 24.85
C GLN A 44 -7.45 5.23 24.38
N PRO A 45 -7.10 4.03 24.90
CA PRO A 45 -5.94 3.30 24.41
C PRO A 45 -6.11 2.98 22.93
N SER A 46 -5.01 3.13 22.16
CA SER A 46 -4.98 2.86 20.72
C SER A 46 -5.38 1.42 20.42
N LYS A 47 -6.29 1.21 19.47
CA LYS A 47 -6.67 -0.14 19.01
C LYS A 47 -5.81 -0.54 17.83
N ASN A 48 -5.53 -1.84 17.72
CA ASN A 48 -4.95 -2.43 16.53
C ASN A 48 -6.08 -3.04 15.69
N TRP A 49 -6.13 -2.66 14.42
CA TRP A 49 -7.03 -3.21 13.41
C TRP A 49 -6.21 -3.98 12.39
N VAL A 50 -6.77 -5.08 11.89
CA VAL A 50 -6.09 -5.97 10.95
C VAL A 50 -7.00 -6.31 9.79
N VAL A 51 -6.46 -6.28 8.58
CA VAL A 51 -7.13 -6.78 7.38
C VAL A 51 -6.23 -7.87 6.77
N LEU A 52 -6.74 -9.10 6.69
CA LEU A 52 -6.04 -10.24 6.12
C LEU A 52 -6.77 -10.67 4.84
N ALA A 53 -6.07 -10.82 3.72
CA ALA A 53 -6.72 -11.15 2.46
C ALA A 53 -5.96 -12.20 1.65
N ALA A 54 -6.65 -13.28 1.30
CA ALA A 54 -6.21 -14.24 0.30
C ALA A 54 -6.85 -13.86 -1.04
N GLY A 55 -6.05 -13.41 -2.01
CA GLY A 55 -6.51 -12.91 -3.31
C GLY A 55 -6.91 -14.00 -4.32
N SER A 56 -6.68 -15.27 -3.99
CA SER A 56 -6.88 -16.39 -4.92
C SER A 56 -7.70 -17.53 -4.30
N ASN A 57 -8.12 -18.44 -5.16
CA ASN A 57 -8.88 -19.64 -4.84
C ASN A 57 -8.31 -20.85 -5.59
N THR A 58 -8.99 -21.98 -5.50
CA THR A 58 -8.63 -23.30 -6.04
C THR A 58 -7.52 -24.00 -5.27
N TRP A 59 -7.49 -25.32 -5.44
CA TRP A 59 -6.55 -26.21 -4.76
C TRP A 59 -5.09 -25.87 -5.07
N GLU A 60 -4.80 -25.49 -6.30
CA GLU A 60 -3.46 -25.15 -6.78
C GLU A 60 -2.89 -23.88 -6.11
N ASN A 61 -3.77 -23.07 -5.50
CA ASN A 61 -3.42 -21.87 -4.75
C ASN A 61 -3.65 -22.02 -3.23
N TYR A 62 -3.67 -23.25 -2.74
CA TYR A 62 -3.78 -23.62 -1.33
C TYR A 62 -3.04 -22.67 -0.38
N ARG A 63 -1.75 -22.43 -0.69
CA ARG A 63 -0.83 -21.61 0.12
C ARG A 63 -1.34 -20.23 0.47
N HIS A 64 -2.05 -19.54 -0.43
CA HIS A 64 -2.44 -18.15 -0.17
C HIS A 64 -3.49 -18.05 0.94
N GLN A 65 -4.40 -19.03 1.02
CA GLN A 65 -5.37 -19.11 2.11
C GLN A 65 -4.72 -19.64 3.39
N ALA A 66 -3.82 -20.63 3.30
CA ALA A 66 -3.06 -21.13 4.45
C ALA A 66 -2.24 -20.02 5.13
N ASN A 67 -1.55 -19.18 4.35
CA ASN A 67 -0.81 -18.00 4.84
C ASN A 67 -1.71 -17.07 5.67
N VAL A 68 -2.92 -16.78 5.17
CA VAL A 68 -3.88 -15.88 5.83
C VAL A 68 -4.44 -16.51 7.11
N TYR A 69 -4.68 -17.81 7.09
CA TYR A 69 -5.16 -18.55 8.26
C TYR A 69 -4.12 -18.59 9.37
N HIS A 70 -2.85 -18.88 9.06
CA HIS A 70 -1.79 -18.82 10.05
C HIS A 70 -1.59 -17.38 10.57
N ALA A 71 -1.54 -16.38 9.69
CA ALA A 71 -1.48 -14.98 10.10
C ALA A 71 -2.62 -14.57 11.05
N TYR A 72 -3.83 -15.12 10.86
CA TYR A 72 -4.96 -14.88 11.77
C TYR A 72 -4.65 -15.38 13.19
N HIS A 73 -4.09 -16.57 13.33
CA HIS A 73 -3.73 -17.13 14.64
C HIS A 73 -2.66 -16.29 15.35
N VAL A 74 -1.57 -15.95 14.67
CA VAL A 74 -0.52 -15.07 15.22
C VAL A 74 -1.10 -13.73 15.69
N VAL A 75 -1.98 -13.12 14.89
CA VAL A 75 -2.63 -11.85 15.25
C VAL A 75 -3.54 -12.00 16.48
N ARG A 76 -4.29 -13.10 16.58
CA ARG A 76 -5.19 -13.40 17.72
C ARG A 76 -4.40 -13.66 19.00
N GLU A 77 -3.34 -14.45 18.93
CA GLU A 77 -2.48 -14.81 20.06
C GLU A 77 -1.76 -13.59 20.62
N ASN A 78 -1.47 -12.61 19.75
CA ASN A 78 -0.91 -11.32 20.11
C ASN A 78 -1.94 -10.29 20.60
N GLY A 79 -3.17 -10.73 20.89
CA GLY A 79 -4.17 -9.95 21.62
C GLY A 79 -5.03 -9.02 20.77
N VAL A 80 -5.00 -9.13 19.44
CA VAL A 80 -5.98 -8.44 18.59
C VAL A 80 -7.30 -9.20 18.65
N PRO A 81 -8.41 -8.55 19.05
CA PRO A 81 -9.69 -9.24 19.19
C PRO A 81 -10.36 -9.44 17.81
N PRO A 82 -11.17 -10.50 17.63
CA PRO A 82 -11.72 -10.86 16.31
C PRO A 82 -12.63 -9.80 15.69
N GLU A 83 -13.25 -8.93 16.50
CA GLU A 83 -14.01 -7.77 16.03
C GLU A 83 -13.16 -6.72 15.30
N ASN A 84 -11.84 -6.70 15.56
CA ASN A 84 -10.87 -5.80 14.92
C ASN A 84 -10.10 -6.46 13.77
N ILE A 85 -10.37 -7.73 13.45
CA ILE A 85 -9.75 -8.45 12.35
C ILE A 85 -10.79 -8.65 11.25
N ILE A 86 -10.45 -8.29 10.02
CA ILE A 86 -11.30 -8.46 8.84
C ILE A 86 -10.60 -9.44 7.90
N THR A 87 -11.17 -10.64 7.75
CA THR A 87 -10.55 -11.71 6.95
C THR A 87 -11.29 -11.95 5.64
N PHE A 88 -10.55 -11.93 4.54
CA PHE A 88 -10.99 -12.33 3.20
C PHE A 88 -10.34 -13.66 2.83
N ALA A 89 -11.15 -14.68 2.58
CA ALA A 89 -10.67 -15.96 2.07
C ALA A 89 -11.77 -16.64 1.25
N TYR A 90 -11.43 -17.25 0.12
CA TYR A 90 -12.45 -17.88 -0.72
C TYR A 90 -13.13 -19.06 -0.01
N ASP A 91 -12.40 -19.75 0.87
CA ASP A 91 -12.83 -20.85 1.73
C ASP A 91 -13.15 -22.15 0.96
N ASP A 92 -12.34 -22.47 -0.04
CA ASP A 92 -12.47 -23.66 -0.89
C ASP A 92 -11.34 -24.69 -0.72
N ILE A 93 -10.52 -24.56 0.33
CA ILE A 93 -9.38 -25.46 0.60
C ILE A 93 -9.72 -26.56 1.60
N ALA A 94 -10.24 -26.20 2.79
CA ALA A 94 -10.47 -27.15 3.88
C ALA A 94 -11.40 -28.31 3.46
N ASN A 95 -12.42 -28.02 2.66
CA ASN A 95 -13.38 -29.01 2.17
C ASN A 95 -13.21 -29.33 0.67
N ASN A 96 -12.09 -28.94 0.06
CA ASN A 96 -11.82 -29.24 -1.35
C ASN A 96 -11.88 -30.76 -1.59
N PRO A 97 -12.50 -31.27 -2.67
CA PRO A 97 -12.49 -32.69 -2.99
C PRO A 97 -11.10 -33.33 -3.02
N LYS A 98 -10.07 -32.59 -3.45
CA LYS A 98 -8.67 -33.04 -3.49
C LYS A 98 -7.99 -33.09 -2.12
N ASN A 99 -8.51 -32.38 -1.11
CA ASN A 99 -7.91 -32.37 0.23
C ASN A 99 -8.11 -33.72 0.94
N PRO A 100 -7.05 -34.50 1.25
CA PRO A 100 -7.20 -35.75 1.99
C PRO A 100 -7.58 -35.52 3.46
N PHE A 101 -7.33 -34.34 4.02
CA PHE A 101 -7.65 -33.96 5.40
C PHE A 101 -8.83 -33.00 5.46
N LYS A 102 -10.05 -33.53 5.21
CA LYS A 102 -11.27 -32.72 5.19
C LYS A 102 -11.43 -31.89 6.47
N GLY A 103 -11.73 -30.61 6.28
CA GLY A 103 -11.94 -29.64 7.35
C GLY A 103 -10.66 -29.07 7.95
N LYS A 104 -9.48 -29.37 7.39
CA LYS A 104 -8.18 -28.89 7.88
C LYS A 104 -7.38 -28.20 6.78
N VAL A 105 -6.54 -27.25 7.19
CA VAL A 105 -5.53 -26.60 6.34
C VAL A 105 -4.26 -26.46 7.16
N PHE A 106 -3.14 -26.86 6.59
CA PHE A 106 -1.78 -26.82 7.14
C PHE A 106 -0.91 -25.76 6.46
N HIS A 107 0.10 -25.22 7.15
CA HIS A 107 1.02 -24.22 6.61
C HIS A 107 2.47 -24.72 6.45
N ASP A 108 2.74 -25.96 6.86
CA ASP A 108 4.03 -26.64 6.76
C ASP A 108 3.86 -28.17 6.80
N TYR A 109 4.98 -28.90 6.88
CA TYR A 109 5.02 -30.37 6.95
C TYR A 109 4.67 -30.95 8.32
N GLU A 110 4.52 -30.14 9.37
CA GLU A 110 4.12 -30.63 10.70
C GLU A 110 2.60 -30.87 10.78
N HIS A 111 1.85 -30.40 9.77
CA HIS A 111 0.40 -30.59 9.64
C HIS A 111 -0.39 -30.05 10.84
N GLU A 112 0.05 -28.94 11.40
CA GLU A 112 -0.75 -28.19 12.38
C GLU A 112 -1.90 -27.45 11.68
N ASP A 113 -3.12 -27.68 12.17
CA ASP A 113 -4.35 -27.17 11.54
C ASP A 113 -4.53 -25.67 11.81
N VAL A 114 -4.18 -24.85 10.82
CA VAL A 114 -4.34 -23.39 10.84
C VAL A 114 -5.73 -22.93 10.44
N TYR A 115 -6.62 -23.81 9.97
CA TYR A 115 -8.00 -23.41 9.59
C TYR A 115 -8.93 -23.26 10.80
N LYS A 116 -8.70 -24.07 11.83
CA LYS A 116 -9.62 -24.22 12.95
C LYS A 116 -9.81 -22.92 13.71
N GLY A 117 -11.04 -22.40 13.70
CA GLY A 117 -11.42 -21.23 14.49
C GLY A 117 -11.16 -19.89 13.81
N VAL A 118 -10.68 -19.89 12.56
CA VAL A 118 -10.58 -18.69 11.74
C VAL A 118 -11.98 -18.12 11.47
N VAL A 119 -12.16 -16.83 11.76
CA VAL A 119 -13.37 -16.09 11.40
C VAL A 119 -13.17 -15.46 10.02
N ILE A 120 -13.98 -15.88 9.05
CA ILE A 120 -13.93 -15.37 7.66
C ILE A 120 -15.11 -14.41 7.43
N ASP A 121 -14.82 -13.13 7.21
CA ASP A 121 -15.83 -12.07 7.05
C ASP A 121 -16.33 -11.93 5.60
N TYR A 122 -15.42 -12.16 4.65
CA TYR A 122 -15.67 -12.14 3.22
C TYR A 122 -15.27 -13.49 2.64
N ARG A 123 -16.28 -14.24 2.19
CA ARG A 123 -16.15 -15.64 1.75
C ARG A 123 -16.59 -15.80 0.31
N GLY A 124 -15.90 -16.68 -0.43
CA GLY A 124 -16.25 -17.00 -1.82
C GLY A 124 -16.32 -15.76 -2.69
N LYS A 125 -17.49 -15.51 -3.30
CA LYS A 125 -17.73 -14.37 -4.22
C LYS A 125 -17.62 -12.99 -3.56
N ASP A 126 -17.59 -12.92 -2.24
CA ASP A 126 -17.37 -11.65 -1.54
C ASP A 126 -15.90 -11.21 -1.52
N VAL A 127 -14.98 -12.10 -1.93
CA VAL A 127 -13.53 -11.82 -2.05
C VAL A 127 -13.24 -11.09 -3.35
N THR A 128 -13.51 -9.78 -3.35
CA THR A 128 -13.35 -8.91 -4.52
C THR A 128 -12.49 -7.70 -4.20
N ARG A 129 -11.81 -7.18 -5.23
CA ARG A 129 -11.10 -5.88 -5.17
C ARG A 129 -12.00 -4.80 -4.55
N ASP A 130 -13.22 -4.68 -5.05
CA ASP A 130 -14.16 -3.65 -4.64
C ASP A 130 -14.54 -3.75 -3.16
N ASN A 131 -14.84 -4.94 -2.67
CA ASN A 131 -15.14 -5.13 -1.26
C ASN A 131 -13.92 -4.84 -0.40
N PHE A 132 -12.73 -5.26 -0.84
CA PHE A 132 -11.48 -4.95 -0.15
C PHE A 132 -11.28 -3.43 0.00
N LEU A 133 -11.36 -2.67 -1.09
CA LEU A 133 -11.23 -1.19 -1.05
C LEU A 133 -12.34 -0.52 -0.23
N LYS A 134 -13.59 -1.00 -0.32
CA LYS A 134 -14.71 -0.50 0.49
C LYS A 134 -14.52 -0.77 1.98
N VAL A 135 -13.95 -1.92 2.35
CA VAL A 135 -13.59 -2.25 3.72
C VAL A 135 -12.57 -1.26 4.25
N LEU A 136 -11.51 -0.99 3.50
CA LEU A 136 -10.47 -0.04 3.90
C LEU A 136 -11.01 1.37 4.09
N LYS A 137 -11.99 1.77 3.28
CA LYS A 137 -12.67 3.08 3.37
C LYS A 137 -13.77 3.16 4.43
N GLY A 138 -14.06 2.08 5.16
CA GLY A 138 -15.12 2.05 6.16
C GLY A 138 -16.52 2.24 5.57
N ASP A 139 -16.81 1.58 4.43
CA ASP A 139 -18.03 1.79 3.65
C ASP A 139 -19.33 1.55 4.44
N LYS A 140 -20.24 2.52 4.38
CA LYS A 140 -21.49 2.52 5.14
C LYS A 140 -22.55 1.57 4.59
N LYS A 141 -22.50 1.23 3.29
CA LYS A 141 -23.45 0.28 2.70
C LYS A 141 -23.09 -1.14 3.08
N LEU A 142 -21.80 -1.49 3.06
CA LEU A 142 -21.32 -2.77 3.59
C LEU A 142 -21.68 -2.90 5.08
N GLU A 143 -21.43 -1.85 5.87
CA GLU A 143 -21.80 -1.83 7.30
C GLU A 143 -23.33 -2.03 7.50
N ALA A 144 -24.17 -1.33 6.74
CA ALA A 144 -25.62 -1.48 6.80
C ALA A 144 -26.08 -2.91 6.45
N ASN A 145 -25.34 -3.59 5.58
CA ASN A 145 -25.54 -4.99 5.23
C ASN A 145 -24.89 -5.98 6.22
N LYS A 146 -24.52 -5.51 7.43
CA LYS A 146 -23.90 -6.29 8.51
C LYS A 146 -22.55 -6.91 8.12
N LYS A 147 -21.87 -6.39 7.09
CA LYS A 147 -20.50 -6.78 6.76
C LYS A 147 -19.52 -5.98 7.62
N LYS A 148 -18.44 -6.65 8.06
CA LYS A 148 -17.38 -6.02 8.84
C LYS A 148 -16.57 -5.09 7.93
N VAL A 149 -16.36 -3.86 8.37
CA VAL A 149 -15.55 -2.84 7.68
C VAL A 149 -14.59 -2.21 8.67
N LEU A 150 -13.55 -1.54 8.17
CA LEU A 150 -12.60 -0.86 9.02
C LEU A 150 -13.27 0.32 9.74
N LYS A 151 -13.13 0.38 11.07
CA LYS A 151 -13.68 1.47 11.92
C LYS A 151 -12.59 2.13 12.76
N SER A 152 -11.36 2.06 12.28
CA SER A 152 -10.19 2.64 12.94
C SER A 152 -10.26 4.17 12.94
N GLY A 153 -9.84 4.76 14.06
CA GLY A 153 -9.77 6.20 14.26
C GLY A 153 -8.34 6.77 14.22
N PRO A 154 -8.19 8.06 14.52
CA PRO A 154 -6.90 8.77 14.41
C PRO A 154 -5.80 8.27 15.35
N ASN A 155 -6.17 7.52 16.40
CA ASN A 155 -5.23 6.97 17.38
C ASN A 155 -4.98 5.48 17.18
N ASP A 156 -5.69 4.83 16.25
CA ASP A 156 -5.63 3.39 16.04
C ASP A 156 -4.52 3.02 15.03
N ASN A 157 -3.99 1.81 15.13
CA ASN A 157 -3.04 1.27 14.14
C ASN A 157 -3.75 0.32 13.20
N VAL A 158 -3.32 0.28 11.94
CA VAL A 158 -3.88 -0.61 10.92
C VAL A 158 -2.76 -1.46 10.32
N PHE A 159 -2.95 -2.79 10.33
CA PHE A 159 -2.08 -3.75 9.65
C PHE A 159 -2.84 -4.41 8.50
N ILE A 160 -2.23 -4.49 7.32
CA ILE A 160 -2.80 -5.16 6.15
C ILE A 160 -1.84 -6.24 5.64
N PHE A 161 -2.30 -7.48 5.64
CA PHE A 161 -1.59 -8.58 5.00
C PHE A 161 -2.39 -9.10 3.82
N TYR A 162 -1.73 -9.19 2.68
CA TYR A 162 -2.28 -9.77 1.46
C TYR A 162 -1.40 -10.91 0.99
N SER A 163 -2.04 -12.01 0.61
CA SER A 163 -1.40 -13.16 -0.01
C SER A 163 -2.18 -13.59 -1.25
N GLY A 164 -1.51 -13.65 -2.38
CA GLY A 164 -2.11 -13.99 -3.66
C GLY A 164 -1.14 -13.75 -4.79
N HIS A 165 -1.65 -13.88 -6.02
CA HIS A 165 -0.87 -13.54 -7.20
C HIS A 165 -0.73 -12.02 -7.34
N GLY A 166 0.34 -11.61 -8.01
CA GLY A 166 0.58 -10.24 -8.39
C GLY A 166 1.42 -10.16 -9.65
N GLU A 167 1.32 -9.00 -10.29
CA GLU A 167 2.14 -8.62 -11.44
C GLU A 167 2.71 -7.21 -11.19
N THR A 168 3.46 -6.69 -12.15
CA THR A 168 3.95 -5.32 -12.09
C THR A 168 2.79 -4.35 -11.85
N SER A 169 2.84 -3.65 -10.70
CA SER A 169 1.87 -2.63 -10.29
C SER A 169 0.43 -3.10 -10.05
N CYS A 170 0.17 -4.40 -9.90
CA CYS A 170 -1.14 -4.90 -9.47
C CYS A 170 -1.07 -6.23 -8.70
N ILE A 171 -2.14 -6.52 -7.94
CA ILE A 171 -2.36 -7.80 -7.29
C ILE A 171 -3.69 -8.35 -7.79
N ALA A 172 -3.76 -9.66 -7.93
CA ALA A 172 -4.94 -10.31 -8.47
C ALA A 172 -5.96 -10.63 -7.38
N PHE A 173 -7.17 -10.11 -7.53
CA PHE A 173 -8.35 -10.79 -7.01
C PHE A 173 -8.92 -11.70 -8.11
N LEU A 174 -9.87 -12.55 -7.76
CA LEU A 174 -10.40 -13.63 -8.61
C LEU A 174 -10.70 -13.22 -10.06
N GLU A 175 -11.53 -12.19 -10.25
CA GLU A 175 -12.01 -11.75 -11.57
C GLU A 175 -11.37 -10.41 -12.00
N GLU A 176 -10.67 -9.73 -11.09
CA GLU A 176 -10.18 -8.36 -11.30
C GLU A 176 -8.84 -8.13 -10.61
N ASN A 177 -8.03 -7.24 -11.16
CA ASN A 177 -6.80 -6.79 -10.53
C ASN A 177 -7.07 -5.55 -9.67
N LEU A 178 -6.46 -5.49 -8.49
CA LEU A 178 -6.29 -4.26 -7.73
C LEU A 178 -4.99 -3.59 -8.18
N TYR A 179 -5.10 -2.42 -8.80
CA TYR A 179 -3.92 -1.67 -9.23
C TYR A 179 -3.31 -0.88 -8.08
N ALA A 180 -1.99 -0.70 -8.12
CA ALA A 180 -1.23 0.02 -7.11
C ALA A 180 -1.74 1.46 -6.92
N MET A 181 -2.18 2.12 -8.00
CA MET A 181 -2.78 3.46 -7.97
C MET A 181 -4.10 3.48 -7.17
N GLU A 182 -4.96 2.48 -7.34
CA GLU A 182 -6.24 2.40 -6.62
C GLU A 182 -6.04 2.15 -5.11
N LEU A 183 -5.07 1.29 -4.77
CA LEU A 183 -4.68 1.09 -3.37
C LEU A 183 -4.13 2.40 -2.78
N ASN A 184 -3.28 3.09 -3.52
CA ASN A 184 -2.70 4.36 -3.09
C ASN A 184 -3.77 5.43 -2.83
N ASP A 185 -4.70 5.61 -3.76
CA ASP A 185 -5.81 6.55 -3.60
C ASP A 185 -6.65 6.19 -2.37
N THR A 186 -6.78 4.90 -2.08
CA THR A 186 -7.49 4.42 -0.90
C THR A 186 -6.73 4.71 0.39
N LEU A 187 -5.41 4.52 0.43
CA LEU A 187 -4.57 4.86 1.59
C LEU A 187 -4.49 6.38 1.81
N ALA A 188 -4.39 7.16 0.74
CA ALA A 188 -4.48 8.62 0.79
C ALA A 188 -5.83 9.08 1.34
N TYR A 189 -6.93 8.44 0.91
CA TYR A 189 -8.26 8.67 1.49
C TYR A 189 -8.27 8.36 2.99
N MET A 190 -7.81 7.19 3.40
CA MET A 190 -7.76 6.78 4.81
C MET A 190 -6.96 7.78 5.67
N HIS A 191 -5.80 8.21 5.17
CA HIS A 191 -4.97 9.24 5.81
C HIS A 191 -5.73 10.58 5.93
N SER A 192 -6.35 11.05 4.84
CA SER A 192 -7.13 12.31 4.85
C SER A 192 -8.32 12.29 5.82
N LYS A 193 -8.88 11.10 6.06
CA LYS A 193 -9.99 10.87 7.00
C LYS A 193 -9.51 10.53 8.41
N LYS A 194 -8.19 10.57 8.66
CA LYS A 194 -7.54 10.23 9.93
C LYS A 194 -7.99 8.87 10.45
N MET A 195 -8.02 7.88 9.56
CA MET A 195 -8.46 6.51 9.89
C MET A 195 -7.36 5.68 10.55
N PHE A 196 -6.15 6.20 10.73
CA PHE A 196 -5.08 5.53 11.47
C PHE A 196 -4.04 6.55 11.96
N ASN A 197 -3.30 6.16 13.00
CA ASN A 197 -2.08 6.79 13.49
C ASN A 197 -0.84 6.22 12.77
N LYS A 198 -0.74 4.89 12.70
CA LYS A 198 0.29 4.15 11.98
C LYS A 198 -0.33 3.08 11.12
N TYR A 199 0.23 2.88 9.95
CA TYR A 199 -0.17 1.84 9.00
C TYR A 199 1.03 0.95 8.69
N SER A 200 0.84 -0.37 8.69
CA SER A 200 1.79 -1.32 8.11
C SER A 200 1.08 -2.21 7.10
N GLY A 201 1.72 -2.54 5.98
CA GLY A 201 1.14 -3.49 5.03
C GLY A 201 2.14 -4.17 4.10
N SER A 202 1.73 -5.27 3.47
CA SER A 202 2.61 -6.08 2.63
C SER A 202 2.43 -5.88 1.12
N MET A 203 2.08 -4.67 0.65
CA MET A 203 1.66 -4.45 -0.74
C MET A 203 2.21 -3.17 -1.36
N PHE A 204 2.65 -3.29 -2.61
CA PHE A 204 3.14 -2.28 -3.55
C PHE A 204 4.23 -1.30 -3.08
N ARG A 205 5.15 -1.07 -4.00
CA ARG A 205 6.31 -0.19 -3.89
C ARG A 205 5.93 1.25 -4.27
N ASP A 206 6.40 2.25 -3.53
CA ASP A 206 6.50 3.68 -3.92
C ASP A 206 5.33 4.36 -4.66
N VAL A 207 4.10 4.15 -4.21
CA VAL A 207 2.97 5.02 -4.62
C VAL A 207 2.61 6.01 -3.50
N LEU A 208 3.10 5.77 -2.28
CA LEU A 208 2.68 6.44 -1.05
C LEU A 208 3.67 7.54 -0.61
N PRO A 209 3.21 8.74 -0.22
CA PRO A 209 4.05 9.76 0.38
C PRO A 209 4.72 9.28 1.68
N SER A 210 6.01 9.58 1.83
CA SER A 210 6.84 9.14 2.98
C SER A 210 6.43 9.71 4.34
N ASN A 211 5.51 10.68 4.37
CA ASN A 211 5.07 11.40 5.56
C ASN A 211 3.72 10.92 6.12
N MET A 212 3.19 9.77 5.68
CA MET A 212 1.87 9.28 6.10
C MET A 212 1.89 8.26 7.25
N GLY A 213 3.05 7.95 7.84
CA GLY A 213 3.15 6.92 8.88
C GLY A 213 2.84 5.50 8.35
N ILE A 214 3.14 5.26 7.06
CA ILE A 214 2.92 4.00 6.35
C ILE A 214 4.24 3.25 6.22
N TYR A 215 4.28 2.02 6.72
CA TYR A 215 5.35 1.06 6.57
C TYR A 215 4.92 -0.04 5.60
N VAL A 216 5.72 -0.31 4.56
CA VAL A 216 5.38 -1.38 3.60
C VAL A 216 6.57 -2.27 3.34
N THR A 217 6.31 -3.57 3.29
CA THR A 217 7.26 -4.57 2.78
C THR A 217 6.64 -5.39 1.65
N THR A 218 7.45 -5.95 0.76
CA THR A 218 6.97 -6.84 -0.31
C THR A 218 7.85 -8.08 -0.40
N SER A 219 7.27 -9.21 -0.83
CA SER A 219 7.94 -10.52 -0.90
C SER A 219 9.06 -10.60 -1.95
N ALA A 220 9.00 -9.73 -2.95
CA ALA A 220 9.87 -9.72 -4.13
C ALA A 220 10.04 -8.29 -4.66
N LYS A 221 11.09 -8.07 -5.46
CA LYS A 221 11.24 -6.89 -6.30
C LYS A 221 10.37 -6.98 -7.57
N GLU A 222 10.27 -5.87 -8.29
CA GLU A 222 9.30 -5.70 -9.40
C GLU A 222 9.47 -6.65 -10.59
N ASP A 223 10.70 -7.11 -10.85
CA ASP A 223 11.07 -7.95 -11.98
C ASP A 223 11.44 -9.38 -11.58
N GLU A 224 10.96 -9.87 -10.42
CA GLU A 224 11.15 -11.25 -10.00
C GLU A 224 9.89 -11.87 -9.38
N PRO A 225 9.74 -13.21 -9.44
CA PRO A 225 8.66 -13.89 -8.76
C PRO A 225 8.94 -14.02 -7.25
N SER A 226 7.86 -14.12 -6.46
CA SER A 226 7.94 -14.72 -5.12
C SER A 226 7.88 -16.25 -5.20
N PHE A 227 8.37 -16.94 -4.18
CA PHE A 227 8.51 -18.39 -4.19
C PHE A 227 7.60 -19.06 -3.17
N ALA A 228 7.03 -20.20 -3.57
CA ALA A 228 6.29 -21.08 -2.67
C ALA A 228 7.24 -21.94 -1.82
N LEU A 229 6.75 -22.41 -0.68
CA LEU A 229 7.41 -23.38 0.20
C LEU A 229 6.52 -24.60 0.44
N PHE A 230 7.15 -25.65 0.98
CA PHE A 230 6.49 -26.90 1.35
C PHE A 230 5.73 -27.55 0.19
N CYS A 231 6.40 -27.69 -0.96
CA CYS A 231 5.82 -28.20 -2.21
C CYS A 231 5.96 -29.71 -2.41
N SER A 232 6.57 -30.42 -1.45
CA SER A 232 6.87 -31.85 -1.55
C SER A 232 6.25 -32.63 -0.39
N ASP A 233 5.04 -32.22 0.00
CA ASP A 233 4.26 -32.94 1.00
C ASP A 233 3.88 -34.34 0.47
N LYS A 234 3.77 -35.33 1.37
CA LYS A 234 3.49 -36.72 0.98
C LYS A 234 2.03 -36.95 0.61
N ASP A 235 1.12 -36.22 1.23
CA ASP A 235 -0.32 -36.42 1.11
C ASP A 235 -0.98 -35.27 0.32
N ILE A 236 -0.37 -34.08 0.31
CA ILE A 236 -0.87 -32.88 -0.38
C ILE A 236 0.00 -32.57 -1.60
N ASP A 237 -0.58 -32.58 -2.80
CA ASP A 237 0.13 -32.42 -4.08
C ASP A 237 0.37 -30.95 -4.51
N VAL A 238 0.27 -30.01 -3.56
CA VAL A 238 0.43 -28.56 -3.78
C VAL A 238 1.28 -27.94 -2.68
N CYS A 239 1.87 -26.78 -2.95
CA CYS A 239 2.64 -26.04 -1.95
C CYS A 239 1.75 -25.52 -0.82
N LEU A 240 2.21 -25.66 0.44
CA LEU A 240 1.44 -25.29 1.63
C LEU A 240 1.59 -23.83 2.06
N ALA A 241 2.69 -23.16 1.68
CA ALA A 241 2.96 -21.76 2.05
C ALA A 241 3.67 -20.99 0.95
N ASP A 242 3.79 -19.67 1.12
CA ASP A 242 4.75 -18.83 0.40
C ASP A 242 5.94 -18.49 1.30
N ASN A 243 7.15 -18.40 0.73
CA ASN A 243 8.39 -18.25 1.46
C ASN A 243 8.40 -17.03 2.38
N TYR A 244 8.18 -15.85 1.81
CA TYR A 244 8.06 -14.60 2.56
C TYR A 244 6.98 -14.69 3.65
N SER A 245 5.80 -15.21 3.30
CA SER A 245 4.67 -15.34 4.22
C SER A 245 5.02 -16.20 5.42
N TYR A 246 5.56 -17.39 5.16
CA TYR A 246 5.96 -18.33 6.20
C TYR A 246 6.98 -17.73 7.15
N VAL A 247 8.01 -17.07 6.61
CA VAL A 247 9.10 -16.49 7.39
C VAL A 247 8.61 -15.39 8.33
N TRP A 248 7.79 -14.42 7.86
CA TRP A 248 7.34 -13.33 8.74
C TRP A 248 6.31 -13.81 9.78
N VAL A 249 5.48 -14.79 9.42
CA VAL A 249 4.51 -15.39 10.34
C VAL A 249 5.23 -16.11 11.47
N LEU A 250 6.21 -16.97 11.16
CA LEU A 250 7.00 -17.67 12.19
C LEU A 250 7.82 -16.72 13.05
N ASP A 251 8.43 -15.70 12.45
CA ASP A 251 9.14 -14.66 13.19
C ASP A 251 8.23 -14.01 14.23
N SER A 252 6.99 -13.70 13.85
CA SER A 252 5.98 -13.09 14.74
C SER A 252 5.37 -14.06 15.75
N GLU A 253 5.47 -15.36 15.52
CA GLU A 253 4.99 -16.40 16.42
C GLU A 253 5.99 -16.66 17.56
N PHE A 254 7.28 -16.77 17.23
CA PHE A 254 8.32 -17.12 18.20
C PHE A 254 8.95 -15.93 18.91
N GLU A 255 8.90 -14.73 18.32
CA GLU A 255 9.49 -13.53 18.91
C GLU A 255 8.45 -12.67 19.66
N ASP A 256 8.90 -11.99 20.72
CA ASP A 256 8.05 -11.06 21.45
C ASP A 256 7.81 -9.80 20.63
N ILE A 257 6.69 -9.73 19.90
CA ILE A 257 6.35 -8.60 19.03
C ILE A 257 6.24 -7.26 19.75
N LYS A 258 6.13 -7.24 21.09
CA LYS A 258 6.10 -5.99 21.87
C LYS A 258 7.51 -5.41 22.05
N LYS A 259 8.54 -6.23 21.87
CA LYS A 259 9.95 -5.83 21.90
C LYS A 259 10.55 -5.75 20.51
N ARG A 260 10.02 -6.51 19.55
CA ARG A 260 10.48 -6.55 18.17
C ARG A 260 9.96 -5.35 17.39
N THR A 261 10.86 -4.63 16.75
CA THR A 261 10.51 -3.54 15.83
C THR A 261 10.20 -4.09 14.44
N LEU A 262 9.43 -3.31 13.65
CA LEU A 262 9.15 -3.66 12.25
C LEU A 262 10.43 -3.79 11.41
N ASP A 263 11.48 -2.99 11.71
CA ASP A 263 12.75 -3.05 11.00
C ASP A 263 13.56 -4.30 11.35
N GLU A 264 13.59 -4.72 12.62
CA GLU A 264 14.22 -5.99 13.01
C GLU A 264 13.53 -7.18 12.36
N GLN A 265 12.18 -7.16 12.31
CA GLN A 265 11.44 -8.16 11.56
C GLN A 265 11.77 -8.12 10.07
N TYR A 266 11.80 -6.94 9.44
CA TYR A 266 12.16 -6.82 8.02
C TYR A 266 13.54 -7.41 7.72
N GLU A 267 14.56 -7.08 8.53
CA GLU A 267 15.91 -7.62 8.32
C GLU A 267 15.95 -9.15 8.48
N GLU A 268 15.22 -9.69 9.45
CA GLU A 268 15.17 -11.15 9.66
C GLU A 268 14.41 -11.85 8.53
N VAL A 269 13.29 -11.27 8.09
CA VAL A 269 12.50 -11.78 6.97
C VAL A 269 13.29 -11.71 5.66
N LYS A 270 13.99 -10.60 5.41
CA LYS A 270 14.86 -10.43 4.25
C LYS A 270 16.00 -11.45 4.22
N LYS A 271 16.56 -11.76 5.39
CA LYS A 271 17.65 -12.73 5.54
C LYS A 271 17.19 -14.17 5.29
N HIS A 272 15.97 -14.53 5.67
CA HIS A 272 15.46 -15.91 5.59
C HIS A 272 14.55 -16.19 4.40
N THR A 273 14.03 -15.14 3.73
CA THR A 273 13.32 -15.31 2.47
C THR A 273 14.31 -15.68 1.37
N MET A 274 14.26 -16.93 0.94
CA MET A 274 15.11 -17.44 -0.12
C MET A 274 14.52 -17.17 -1.52
N PHE A 275 15.40 -17.02 -2.50
CA PHE A 275 15.09 -16.93 -3.94
C PHE A 275 14.40 -15.65 -4.41
N SER A 276 13.93 -14.78 -3.52
CA SER A 276 13.46 -13.42 -3.84
C SER A 276 14.07 -12.38 -2.89
N HIS A 277 13.99 -11.12 -3.30
CA HIS A 277 14.47 -9.96 -2.57
C HIS A 277 13.31 -9.24 -1.90
N VAL A 278 13.24 -9.36 -0.58
CA VAL A 278 12.26 -8.63 0.24
C VAL A 278 12.57 -7.14 0.17
N MET A 279 11.56 -6.35 -0.18
CA MET A 279 11.68 -4.89 -0.27
C MET A 279 11.00 -4.21 0.91
N LYS A 280 11.43 -2.98 1.22
CA LYS A 280 10.79 -2.06 2.17
C LYS A 280 10.67 -0.67 1.55
N ASN A 281 9.57 0.04 1.82
CA ASN A 281 9.40 1.42 1.32
C ASN A 281 10.52 2.35 1.82
N GLY A 282 11.12 3.09 0.88
CA GLY A 282 12.27 4.00 1.09
C GLY A 282 13.49 3.74 0.20
N GLU A 283 13.74 2.48 -0.20
CA GLU A 283 14.90 2.15 -1.05
C GLU A 283 14.68 2.49 -2.55
N MET A 284 13.42 2.65 -2.99
CA MET A 284 13.09 2.98 -4.39
C MET A 284 12.86 4.46 -4.69
N LEU A 285 12.59 5.33 -3.71
CA LEU A 285 12.38 6.75 -4.00
C LEU A 285 13.64 7.33 -4.69
N SER A 286 14.81 6.80 -4.32
CA SER A 286 16.09 7.05 -5.02
C SER A 286 16.10 6.58 -6.48
N HIS A 287 15.49 5.43 -6.78
CA HIS A 287 15.47 4.79 -8.10
C HIS A 287 14.39 5.40 -9.01
N ILE A 288 13.18 5.69 -8.51
CA ILE A 288 12.14 6.40 -9.27
C ILE A 288 12.56 7.84 -9.55
N VAL A 289 13.14 8.55 -8.57
CA VAL A 289 13.73 9.86 -8.85
C VAL A 289 14.77 9.71 -9.95
N LYS A 290 15.66 8.71 -9.87
CA LYS A 290 16.70 8.50 -10.89
C LYS A 290 16.13 8.18 -12.28
N GLU A 291 15.13 7.31 -12.41
CA GLU A 291 14.55 6.92 -13.69
C GLU A 291 13.59 7.99 -14.25
N THR A 292 12.76 8.63 -13.41
CA THR A 292 11.91 9.77 -13.84
C THR A 292 12.77 10.94 -14.31
N PHE A 293 13.88 11.22 -13.61
CA PHE A 293 14.84 12.21 -14.09
C PHE A 293 15.50 11.78 -15.40
N ARG A 294 15.83 10.49 -15.54
CA ARG A 294 16.40 9.95 -16.77
C ARG A 294 15.45 10.14 -17.95
N ASP A 295 14.17 9.84 -17.78
CA ASP A 295 13.15 9.98 -18.83
C ASP A 295 12.87 11.43 -19.18
N ILE A 296 12.79 12.32 -18.19
CA ILE A 296 12.68 13.77 -18.44
C ILE A 296 13.93 14.27 -19.18
N VAL A 297 15.12 13.85 -18.77
CA VAL A 297 16.37 14.23 -19.45
C VAL A 297 16.38 13.71 -20.88
N ILE A 298 15.97 12.45 -21.12
CA ILE A 298 15.89 11.88 -22.46
C ILE A 298 14.88 12.67 -23.29
N ASP A 299 13.66 12.92 -22.82
CA ASP A 299 12.65 13.66 -23.57
C ASP A 299 13.07 15.10 -23.89
N VAL A 300 13.63 15.80 -22.90
CA VAL A 300 14.12 17.17 -23.07
C VAL A 300 15.31 17.21 -24.03
N THR A 301 16.22 16.24 -23.99
CA THR A 301 17.40 16.23 -24.87
C THR A 301 17.13 15.71 -26.28
N THR A 302 16.06 14.95 -26.49
CA THR A 302 15.73 14.32 -27.78
C THR A 302 14.61 15.03 -28.54
N HIS A 303 13.50 15.40 -27.86
CA HIS A 303 12.31 15.97 -28.51
C HIS A 303 12.17 17.48 -28.29
N HIS A 304 12.61 17.97 -27.14
CA HIS A 304 12.49 19.39 -26.76
C HIS A 304 13.84 20.08 -26.67
N LYS A 305 14.86 19.54 -27.37
CA LYS A 305 16.22 20.08 -27.35
C LYS A 305 16.13 21.56 -27.71
N PRO A 306 16.45 22.49 -26.78
CA PRO A 306 16.40 23.89 -27.12
C PRO A 306 17.39 24.12 -28.25
N THR A 307 16.98 24.84 -29.29
CA THR A 307 17.92 25.35 -30.29
C THR A 307 18.79 26.37 -29.57
N LEU A 308 19.94 25.92 -29.08
CA LEU A 308 20.90 26.73 -28.32
C LEU A 308 21.79 27.59 -29.22
N GLU A 309 21.45 27.74 -30.50
CA GLU A 309 22.18 28.62 -31.40
C GLU A 309 22.08 30.07 -30.90
N GLY A 310 23.19 30.57 -30.36
CA GLY A 310 23.36 31.96 -29.92
C GLY A 310 23.39 32.19 -28.41
N LEU A 311 23.23 31.16 -27.57
CA LEU A 311 23.42 31.29 -26.12
C LEU A 311 24.89 31.11 -25.72
N SER A 312 25.39 31.95 -24.81
CA SER A 312 26.71 31.73 -24.25
C SER A 312 26.68 30.51 -23.32
N LYS A 313 27.80 29.78 -23.18
CA LYS A 313 27.89 28.63 -22.26
C LYS A 313 27.53 28.98 -20.81
N ARG A 314 27.64 30.26 -20.43
CA ARG A 314 27.23 30.76 -19.11
C ARG A 314 25.70 30.79 -18.97
N ASP A 315 25.00 31.21 -20.01
CA ASP A 315 23.53 31.35 -19.99
C ASP A 315 22.83 29.98 -20.05
N GLU A 316 23.42 29.02 -20.77
CA GLU A 316 23.00 27.61 -20.73
C GLU A 316 23.08 27.04 -19.31
N LEU A 317 24.21 27.21 -18.64
CA LEU A 317 24.43 26.71 -17.29
C LEU A 317 23.46 27.33 -16.27
N MET A 318 23.19 28.64 -16.40
CA MET A 318 22.21 29.32 -15.54
C MET A 318 20.77 28.83 -15.78
N CYS A 319 20.40 28.53 -17.02
CA CYS A 319 19.07 28.00 -17.34
C CYS A 319 18.85 26.62 -16.69
N PHE A 320 19.86 25.74 -16.76
CA PHE A 320 19.80 24.44 -16.09
C PHE A 320 19.79 24.55 -14.57
N GLN A 321 20.58 25.46 -13.97
CA GLN A 321 20.55 25.71 -12.52
C GLN A 321 19.18 26.22 -12.05
N ALA A 322 18.55 27.13 -12.79
CA ALA A 322 17.23 27.66 -12.46
C ALA A 322 16.12 26.59 -12.55
N ALA A 323 16.18 25.70 -13.54
CA ALA A 323 15.25 24.57 -13.66
C ALA A 323 15.43 23.59 -12.49
N LEU A 324 16.68 23.31 -12.10
CA LEU A 324 17.00 22.44 -10.96
C LEU A 324 16.55 23.05 -9.62
N GLU A 325 16.66 24.36 -9.44
CA GLU A 325 16.14 25.05 -8.25
C GLU A 325 14.61 25.08 -8.18
N GLN A 326 13.92 25.28 -9.32
CA GLN A 326 12.47 25.15 -9.40
C GLN A 326 12.02 23.73 -9.05
N PHE A 327 12.73 22.71 -9.54
CA PHE A 327 12.45 21.32 -9.21
C PHE A 327 12.67 21.04 -7.71
N ARG A 328 13.79 21.50 -7.14
CA ARG A 328 14.07 21.40 -5.69
C ARG A 328 12.98 22.07 -4.83
N THR A 329 12.52 23.25 -5.22
CA THR A 329 11.51 24.04 -4.49
C THR A 329 10.10 23.47 -4.61
N ARG A 330 9.80 22.74 -5.69
CA ARG A 330 8.45 22.21 -5.93
C ARG A 330 8.28 20.75 -5.53
N CYS A 331 9.32 19.92 -5.64
CA CYS A 331 9.24 18.50 -5.33
C CYS A 331 9.69 18.15 -3.91
N PHE A 332 10.55 18.96 -3.28
CA PHE A 332 11.11 18.64 -1.95
C PHE A 332 10.68 19.60 -0.82
N THR A 333 9.84 20.60 -1.08
CA THR A 333 9.37 21.57 -0.06
C THR A 333 7.97 21.28 0.48
N ILE A 334 7.36 20.15 0.08
CA ILE A 334 6.08 19.66 0.65
C ILE A 334 6.31 18.90 1.98
N GLN A 335 7.56 18.67 2.40
CA GLN A 335 7.88 18.07 3.70
C GLN A 335 7.81 19.03 4.91
N GLN A 336 7.30 20.27 4.76
CA GLN A 336 7.01 21.15 5.91
C GLN A 336 5.72 21.96 5.71
N ALA A 337 4.55 21.33 5.85
CA ALA A 337 3.36 21.93 6.47
C ALA A 337 2.17 20.97 6.42
N SER A 338 1.99 20.18 7.48
CA SER A 338 0.80 20.24 8.34
C SER A 338 1.00 19.38 9.58
#